data_AF-A0A959LJ43-F1
#
_entry.id   AF-A0A959LJ43-F1
#
_cell.length_a   1.000
_cell.length_b   1.000
_cell.length_c   1.000
_cell.angle_alpha   90.00
_cell.angle_beta   90.00
_cell.angle_gamma   90.00
#
_symmetry.space_group_name_H-M   'P 1'
#
loop_
_entity.id
_entity.type
_entity.pdbx_description
1 polymer ?
#
loop_
_entity_poly.entity_id
_entity_poly.type
_entity_poly.pdbx_seq_one_letter_code
_entity_poly.pdbx_strand_id
1 'polypeptide(L)'
;MWIKITALEQLEALHEGSLVAIYPLQGAPRAEFDDSDPDQVAQRLVSENDKNTKMIHTTSLQRKEEAHTITSSGMGSMILGSGYVNYADIIEAGIWWIQQGL
;
A
#
# COMPACT_ATOMS: atom_id res chain seq x y z
N MET A 1 -12.25 3.64 8.22
CA MET A 1 -11.41 4.85 8.42
C MET A 1 -9.96 4.49 8.10
N TRP A 2 -9.22 5.34 7.40
CA TRP A 2 -7.81 5.08 7.05
C TRP A 2 -6.87 5.57 8.15
N ILE A 3 -5.89 4.75 8.53
CA ILE A 3 -4.89 5.08 9.53
C ILE A 3 -3.50 4.85 8.97
N LYS A 4 -2.60 5.81 9.21
CA LYS A 4 -1.21 5.72 8.80
C LYS A 4 -0.50 4.60 9.54
N ILE A 5 0.27 3.81 8.81
CA ILE A 5 1.16 2.81 9.41
C ILE A 5 2.42 3.53 9.90
N THR A 6 2.65 3.48 11.20
CA THR A 6 3.79 4.12 11.89
C THR A 6 4.49 3.17 12.86
N ALA A 7 3.91 2.00 13.12
CA ALA A 7 4.42 1.05 14.11
C ALA A 7 4.29 -0.40 13.63
N LEU A 8 5.16 -1.27 14.15
CA LEU A 8 5.24 -2.69 13.77
C LEU A 8 3.96 -3.44 14.18
N GLU A 9 3.38 -3.09 15.32
CA GLU A 9 2.19 -3.73 15.87
C GLU A 9 0.98 -3.58 14.93
N GLN A 10 0.90 -2.46 14.21
CA GLN A 10 -0.14 -2.25 13.19
C GLN A 10 0.02 -3.21 12.01
N LEU A 11 1.26 -3.53 11.63
CA LEU A 11 1.58 -4.46 10.55
C LEU A 11 1.37 -5.90 10.99
N GLU A 12 1.74 -6.26 12.21
CA GLU A 12 1.53 -7.61 12.76
C GLU A 12 0.05 -7.95 12.95
N ALA A 13 -0.81 -6.94 13.11
CA ALA A 13 -2.25 -7.10 13.21
C ALA A 13 -2.93 -7.36 11.85
N LEU A 14 -2.23 -7.13 10.73
CA LEU A 14 -2.78 -7.39 9.40
C LEU A 14 -2.91 -8.88 9.14
N HIS A 15 -4.01 -9.25 8.49
CA HIS A 15 -4.33 -10.60 8.05
C HIS A 15 -4.55 -10.62 6.55
N GLU A 16 -4.52 -11.81 5.94
CA GLU A 16 -4.91 -11.99 4.54
C GLU A 16 -6.29 -11.38 4.28
N GLY A 17 -6.41 -10.57 3.23
CA GLY A 17 -7.63 -9.81 2.92
C GLY A 17 -7.72 -8.43 3.57
N SER A 18 -6.80 -8.06 4.48
CA SER A 18 -6.74 -6.70 5.01
C SER A 18 -6.49 -5.69 3.89
N LEU A 19 -7.26 -4.60 3.88
CA LEU A 19 -7.10 -3.53 2.90
C LEU A 19 -6.04 -2.52 3.37
N VAL A 20 -5.10 -2.25 2.47
CA VAL A 20 -4.05 -1.24 2.65
C VAL A 20 -4.02 -0.30 1.44
N ALA A 21 -3.43 0.87 1.61
CA ALA A 21 -3.24 1.82 0.53
C ALA A 21 -1.87 2.49 0.61
N ILE A 22 -1.33 2.84 -0.54
CA ILE A 22 -0.19 3.74 -0.68
C ILE A 22 -0.74 5.12 -1.07
N TYR A 23 -0.43 6.12 -0.26
CA TYR A 23 -0.84 7.51 -0.45
C TYR A 23 0.10 8.51 0.27
N PRO A 24 0.47 9.63 -0.38
CA PRO A 24 0.27 9.91 -1.80
C PRO A 24 1.25 9.09 -2.65
N LEU A 25 0.87 8.78 -3.89
CA LEU A 25 1.76 8.15 -4.87
C LEU A 25 2.87 9.10 -5.34
N GLN A 26 2.64 10.41 -5.30
CA GLN A 26 3.61 11.43 -5.70
C GLN A 26 3.70 12.55 -4.65
N GLY A 27 4.91 13.07 -4.46
CA GLY A 27 5.18 14.17 -3.53
C GLY A 27 5.52 13.71 -2.11
N ALA A 28 5.35 14.60 -1.15
CA ALA A 28 5.75 14.37 0.24
C ALA A 28 4.68 13.56 1.02
N PRO A 29 5.10 12.70 1.96
CA PRO A 29 4.21 12.02 2.90
C PRO A 29 3.21 12.96 3.59
N ARG A 30 1.95 12.55 3.66
CA ARG A 30 0.87 13.32 4.30
C ARG A 30 0.61 12.85 5.73
N ALA A 31 0.11 13.76 6.57
CA ALA A 31 -0.32 13.44 7.93
C ALA A 31 -1.71 12.80 7.97
N GLU A 32 -2.57 13.13 7.00
CA GLU A 32 -3.94 12.65 6.87
C GLU A 32 -4.15 11.99 5.51
N PHE A 33 -5.12 11.08 5.45
CA PHE A 33 -5.51 10.39 4.23
C PHE A 33 -6.63 11.14 3.54
N ASP A 34 -6.48 11.40 2.24
CA ASP A 34 -7.48 12.06 1.41
C ASP A 34 -7.58 11.28 0.08
N ASP A 35 -8.71 10.62 -0.13
CA ASP A 35 -9.03 9.84 -1.34
C ASP A 35 -9.86 10.62 -2.36
N SER A 36 -9.96 11.95 -2.22
CA SER A 36 -10.62 12.79 -3.22
C SER A 36 -9.93 12.75 -4.59
N ASP A 37 -8.61 12.52 -4.61
CA ASP A 37 -7.83 12.28 -5.82
C ASP A 37 -7.44 10.80 -5.94
N PRO A 38 -8.21 10.01 -6.71
CA PRO A 38 -7.93 8.58 -6.83
C PRO A 38 -6.59 8.32 -7.54
N ASP A 39 -6.06 9.24 -8.34
CA ASP A 39 -4.77 9.07 -9.03
C ASP A 39 -3.56 9.18 -8.09
N GLN A 40 -3.79 9.61 -6.84
CA GLN A 40 -2.79 9.63 -5.79
C GLN A 40 -2.86 8.43 -4.84
N VAL A 41 -3.84 7.54 -5.00
CA VAL A 41 -4.10 6.40 -4.10
C VAL A 41 -3.94 5.08 -4.85
N ALA A 42 -3.03 4.22 -4.38
CA ALA A 42 -2.97 2.83 -4.83
C ALA A 42 -3.45 1.88 -3.73
N GLN A 43 -4.66 1.34 -3.89
CA GLN A 43 -5.22 0.35 -2.96
C GLN A 43 -4.66 -1.05 -3.24
N ARG A 44 -4.44 -1.81 -2.16
CA ARG A 44 -3.90 -3.16 -2.21
C ARG A 44 -4.55 -4.05 -1.16
N LEU A 45 -4.57 -5.35 -1.44
CA LEU A 45 -4.93 -6.37 -0.45
C LEU A 45 -3.67 -7.04 0.08
N VAL A 46 -3.63 -7.27 1.39
CA VAL A 46 -2.65 -8.16 1.99
C VAL A 46 -2.95 -9.58 1.54
N SER A 47 -2.01 -10.20 0.84
CA SER A 47 -2.10 -11.59 0.39
C SER A 47 -1.39 -12.53 1.35
N GLU A 48 -0.33 -12.06 2.00
CA GLU A 48 0.39 -12.81 3.04
C GLU A 48 1.07 -11.84 4.00
N ASN A 49 1.17 -12.23 5.26
CA ASN A 49 1.86 -11.46 6.29
C ASN A 49 2.77 -12.38 7.11
N ASP A 50 4.06 -12.44 6.76
CA ASP A 50 5.04 -13.25 7.48
C ASP A 50 5.66 -12.46 8.63
N LYS A 51 5.18 -12.76 9.84
CA LYS A 51 5.61 -12.12 11.09
C LYS A 51 6.99 -12.55 11.56
N ASN A 52 7.51 -13.67 11.06
CA ASN A 52 8.85 -14.16 11.41
C ASN A 52 9.91 -13.41 10.61
N THR A 53 9.66 -13.20 9.31
CA THR A 53 10.58 -12.47 8.41
C THR A 53 10.27 -10.97 8.33
N LYS A 54 9.18 -10.51 8.95
CA LYS A 54 8.71 -9.10 8.94
C LYS A 54 8.48 -8.60 7.52
N MET A 55 7.80 -9.41 6.72
CA MET A 55 7.45 -9.08 5.33
C MET A 55 5.95 -9.18 5.11
N ILE A 56 5.40 -8.25 4.33
CA ILE A 56 4.04 -8.31 3.82
C ILE A 56 4.09 -8.49 2.31
N HIS A 57 3.32 -9.45 1.82
CA HIS A 57 3.01 -9.57 0.40
C HIS A 57 1.66 -8.90 0.13
N THR A 58 1.64 -7.96 -0.80
CA THR A 58 0.41 -7.27 -1.21
C THR A 58 0.12 -7.47 -2.69
N THR A 59 -1.17 -7.62 -3.02
CA THR A 59 -1.65 -7.61 -4.40
C THR A 59 -2.36 -6.28 -4.69
N SER A 60 -1.98 -5.63 -5.79
CA SER A 60 -2.62 -4.40 -6.26
C SER A 60 -4.08 -4.67 -6.64
N LEU A 61 -5.00 -3.87 -6.10
CA LEU A 61 -6.38 -3.85 -6.57
C LEU A 61 -6.42 -2.98 -7.83
N GLN A 62 -6.22 -3.60 -8.99
CA GLN A 62 -6.22 -2.87 -10.26
C GLN A 62 -7.52 -2.06 -10.42
N ARG A 63 -7.38 -0.75 -10.67
CA ARG A 63 -8.49 0.03 -11.23
C ARG A 63 -8.71 -0.45 -12.67
N LYS A 64 -9.99 -0.59 -13.08
CA LYS A 64 -10.38 -1.00 -14.45
C LYS A 64 -9.68 -0.18 -15.55
N GLU A 65 -9.29 1.07 -15.26
CA GLU A 65 -8.63 2.00 -16.17
C GLU A 65 -7.10 1.86 -16.21
N GLU A 66 -6.45 1.38 -15.14
CA GLU A 66 -5.00 1.18 -15.07
C GLU A 66 -4.54 -0.05 -15.88
N ALA A 67 -5.41 -1.05 -16.07
CA ALA A 67 -5.13 -2.22 -16.90
C ALA A 67 -4.81 -1.86 -18.37
N HIS A 68 -5.27 -0.70 -18.85
CA HIS A 68 -4.98 -0.21 -20.20
C HIS A 68 -3.68 0.59 -20.33
N THR A 69 -3.11 1.07 -19.23
CA THR A 69 -1.96 2.01 -19.26
C THR A 69 -0.61 1.31 -18.98
N ILE A 70 -0.63 0.09 -18.43
CA ILE A 70 0.58 -0.68 -18.08
C ILE A 70 1.44 -1.07 -19.31
N THR A 71 0.93 -0.93 -20.54
CA THR A 71 1.68 -1.30 -21.75
C THR A 71 2.59 -0.21 -22.32
N SER A 72 2.62 1.03 -21.80
CA SER A 72 3.18 2.14 -22.59
C SER A 72 4.32 2.97 -22.00
N SER A 73 4.66 2.94 -20.70
CA SER A 73 5.58 3.98 -20.18
C SER A 73 6.53 3.50 -19.06
N GLY A 74 7.83 3.56 -19.36
CA GLY A 74 8.92 3.10 -18.52
C GLY A 74 9.27 3.98 -17.30
N MET A 75 10.06 3.39 -16.39
CA MET A 75 10.76 4.01 -15.24
C MET A 75 9.95 4.48 -14.02
N GLY A 76 8.69 4.07 -13.85
CA GLY A 76 7.95 4.15 -12.57
C GLY A 76 7.81 2.80 -11.82
N SER A 77 8.46 1.76 -12.32
CA SER A 77 8.00 0.36 -12.23
C SER A 77 8.23 -0.39 -10.90
N MET A 78 8.61 0.26 -9.80
CA MET A 78 8.76 -0.46 -8.51
C MET A 78 7.55 -0.39 -7.59
N ILE A 79 6.56 0.48 -7.84
CA ILE A 79 5.38 0.64 -6.95
C ILE A 79 4.16 -0.14 -7.49
N LEU A 80 4.24 -0.77 -8.66
CA LEU A 80 3.07 -1.43 -9.29
C LEU A 80 3.08 -2.96 -9.22
N GLY A 81 4.15 -3.59 -8.74
CA GLY A 81 4.26 -5.05 -8.65
C GLY A 81 3.64 -5.62 -7.36
N SER A 82 3.03 -6.80 -7.47
CA SER A 82 2.93 -7.73 -6.34
C SER A 82 4.34 -8.02 -5.84
N GLY A 83 4.62 -7.75 -4.58
CA GLY A 83 5.96 -7.87 -4.03
C GLY A 83 5.93 -7.96 -2.52
N TYR A 84 6.91 -8.68 -1.98
CA TYR A 84 7.18 -8.69 -0.55
C TYR A 84 7.83 -7.36 -0.18
N VAL A 85 7.28 -6.68 0.83
CA VAL A 85 7.80 -5.42 1.36
C VAL A 85 8.09 -5.61 2.83
N ASN A 86 9.26 -5.14 3.29
CA ASN A 86 9.64 -5.24 4.70
C ASN A 86 8.83 -4.24 5.54
N TYR A 87 8.55 -4.60 6.79
CA TYR A 87 7.87 -3.72 7.74
C TYR A 87 8.60 -2.38 7.96
N ALA A 88 9.93 -2.41 8.05
CA ALA A 88 10.74 -1.21 8.23
C ALA A 88 10.55 -0.24 7.06
N ASP A 89 10.62 -0.75 5.83
CA ASP A 89 10.43 0.06 4.61
C ASP A 89 9.03 0.68 4.57
N ILE A 90 8.01 -0.06 5.00
CA ILE A 90 6.63 0.43 5.07
C ILE A 90 6.52 1.64 6.01
N ILE A 91 7.11 1.53 7.21
CA ILE A 91 7.07 2.59 8.22
C ILE A 91 7.92 3.79 7.79
N GLU A 92 9.14 3.54 7.29
CA GLU A 92 10.08 4.58 6.86
C GLU A 92 9.52 5.39 5.68
N ALA A 93 8.88 4.73 4.72
CA ALA A 93 8.28 5.41 3.58
C ALA A 93 7.18 6.39 4.01
N GLY A 94 6.46 6.11 5.12
CA GLY A 94 5.47 7.03 5.67
C GLY A 94 4.31 7.34 4.70
N ILE A 95 4.04 6.45 3.74
CA ILE A 95 2.97 6.60 2.74
C ILE A 95 1.98 5.44 2.79
N TRP A 96 2.14 4.51 3.72
CA TRP A 96 1.26 3.36 3.83
C TRP A 96 0.16 3.58 4.85
N TRP A 97 -1.03 3.10 4.50
CA TRP A 97 -2.25 3.27 5.27
C TRP A 97 -3.00 1.95 5.36
N ILE A 98 -3.68 1.73 6.49
CA ILE A 98 -4.53 0.56 6.74
C ILE A 98 -5.98 1.01 6.89
N GLN A 99 -6.92 0.23 6.37
CA GLN A 99 -8.34 0.48 6.59
C GLN A 99 -8.78 -0.18 7.91
N GLN A 100 -9.16 0.63 8.91
CA GLN A 100 -9.80 0.13 10.12
C GLN A 100 -11.33 0.10 9.99
N GLY A 101 -11.93 -0.99 10.49
CA GLY A 101 -13.37 -1.14 10.73
C GLY A 101 -14.19 -1.63 9.54
N LEU A 102 -13.75 -2.70 8.86
CA LEU A 102 -14.61 -3.51 8.00
C LEU A 102 -15.42 -4.51 8.83
#